data_AF-A0AAW2JUH5-F1
#
_entry.id   AF-A0AAW2JUH5-F1
#
_cell.length_a   1.000
_cell.length_b   1.000
_cell.length_c   1.000
_cell.angle_alpha   90.00
_cell.angle_beta   90.00
_cell.angle_gamma   90.00
#
_symmetry.space_group_name_H-M   'P 1'
#
loop_
_entity.id
_entity.type
_entity.pdbx_description
1 polymer ?
#
loop_
_entity_poly.entity_id
_entity_poly.type
_entity_poly.pdbx_seq_one_letter_code
_entity_poly.pdbx_strand_id
1 'polypeptide(L)'
;MLMQKLSYVAVKVVFVTALLVLPIVLSTDDELIPADKAQLNSWFDRNVGPLASREVTLNPALVEAEKNVTVVQVRADGTGDFKTITDAIKSVPHNNKHRVIYPLALETTQKK
;
A
#
# COMPACT_ATOMS: atom_id res chain seq x y z
N MET A 1 -53.72 12.85 16.25
CA MET A 1 -52.61 12.78 17.23
C MET A 1 -52.02 11.36 17.37
N LEU A 2 -52.82 10.28 17.43
CA LEU A 2 -52.32 8.88 17.51
C LEU A 2 -51.63 8.39 16.23
N MET A 3 -52.21 8.66 15.04
CA MET A 3 -51.62 8.30 13.73
C MET A 3 -50.26 8.96 13.47
N GLN A 4 -50.07 10.23 13.84
CA GLN A 4 -48.77 10.91 13.71
C GLN A 4 -47.68 10.27 14.58
N LYS A 5 -48.03 9.81 15.79
CA LYS A 5 -47.08 9.12 16.68
C LYS A 5 -46.68 7.75 16.09
N LEU A 6 -47.63 7.00 15.52
CA LEU A 6 -47.33 5.74 14.83
C LEU A 6 -46.44 5.95 13.59
N SER A 7 -46.74 6.95 12.75
CA SER A 7 -45.91 7.27 11.59
C SER A 7 -44.50 7.72 11.97
N TYR A 8 -44.35 8.51 13.04
CA TYR A 8 -43.05 8.94 13.54
C TYR A 8 -42.21 7.77 14.07
N VAL A 9 -42.84 6.82 14.78
CA VAL A 9 -42.18 5.58 15.22
C VAL A 9 -41.76 4.74 14.01
N ALA A 10 -42.62 4.59 13.01
CA ALA A 10 -42.30 3.83 11.80
C ALA A 10 -41.09 4.43 11.05
N VAL A 11 -41.05 5.75 10.87
CA VAL A 11 -39.92 6.44 10.22
C VAL A 11 -38.61 6.24 11.00
N LYS A 12 -38.66 6.32 12.33
CA LYS A 12 -37.48 6.05 13.17
C LYS A 12 -36.99 4.61 13.04
N VAL A 13 -37.90 3.64 13.04
CA VAL A 13 -37.54 2.22 12.88
C VAL A 13 -36.88 2.00 11.53
N VAL A 14 -37.45 2.53 10.44
CA VAL A 14 -36.87 2.43 9.09
C VAL A 14 -35.47 3.04 9.04
N PHE A 15 -35.28 4.22 9.64
CA PHE A 15 -33.99 4.92 9.64
C PHE A 15 -32.92 4.15 10.45
N VAL A 16 -33.29 3.62 11.62
CA VAL A 16 -32.39 2.79 12.44
C VAL A 16 -32.06 1.48 11.72
N THR A 17 -33.03 0.81 11.11
CA THR A 17 -32.76 -0.41 10.33
C THR A 17 -31.87 -0.13 9.13
N ALA A 18 -32.09 0.99 8.43
CA ALA A 18 -31.25 1.40 7.31
C ALA A 18 -29.81 1.64 7.76
N LEU A 19 -29.60 2.35 8.87
CA LEU A 19 -28.27 2.56 9.45
C LEU A 19 -27.59 1.25 9.88
N LEU A 20 -28.35 0.27 10.37
CA LEU A 20 -27.80 -1.01 10.84
C LEU A 20 -27.33 -1.95 9.72
N VAL A 21 -27.90 -1.81 8.51
CA VAL A 21 -27.55 -2.65 7.34
C VAL A 21 -26.56 -1.97 6.40
N LEU A 22 -26.13 -0.73 6.67
CA LEU A 22 -25.05 -0.11 5.91
C LEU A 22 -23.76 -0.91 6.14
N PRO A 23 -23.01 -1.25 5.07
CA PRO A 23 -21.68 -1.85 5.24
C PRO A 23 -20.78 -0.84 5.95
N ILE A 24 -20.47 -1.12 7.22
CA ILE A 24 -19.55 -0.30 8.01
C ILE A 24 -18.14 -0.68 7.58
N VAL A 25 -17.46 0.24 6.89
CA VAL A 25 -16.02 0.10 6.61
C VAL A 25 -15.28 0.61 7.85
N LEU A 26 -14.84 -0.31 8.70
CA LEU A 26 -13.90 -0.01 9.78
C LEU A 26 -12.49 -0.06 9.18
N SER A 27 -11.75 1.05 9.21
CA SER A 27 -10.31 1.02 8.92
C SER A 27 -9.65 0.18 10.01
N THR A 28 -9.17 -1.01 9.65
CA THR A 28 -8.40 -1.90 10.52
C THR A 28 -6.89 -1.63 10.37
N ASP A 29 -6.50 -0.40 10.02
CA ASP A 29 -5.14 0.00 9.66
C ASP A 29 -4.16 0.06 10.86
N ASP A 30 -4.38 -0.79 11.87
CA ASP A 30 -3.57 -0.88 13.09
C ASP A 30 -2.48 -1.98 13.00
N GLU A 31 -2.37 -2.72 11.89
CA GLU A 31 -1.32 -3.75 11.75
C GLU A 31 0.05 -3.11 11.50
N LEU A 32 0.77 -2.83 12.59
CA LEU A 32 2.13 -2.31 12.58
C LEU A 32 3.08 -3.21 11.77
N ILE A 33 4.07 -2.60 11.12
CA ILE A 33 5.16 -3.33 10.46
C ILE A 33 5.87 -4.21 11.52
N PRO A 34 6.00 -5.53 11.29
CA PRO A 34 6.61 -6.42 12.26
C PRO A 34 8.08 -6.08 12.51
N ALA A 35 8.50 -6.14 13.78
CA ALA A 35 9.91 -6.05 14.15
C ALA A 35 10.71 -7.30 13.71
N ASP A 36 10.05 -8.46 13.67
CA ASP A 36 10.64 -9.71 13.21
C ASP A 36 10.68 -9.77 11.68
N LYS A 37 11.90 -9.76 11.13
CA LYS A 37 12.15 -9.83 9.69
C LYS A 37 11.51 -11.06 9.03
N ALA A 38 11.39 -12.19 9.73
CA ALA A 38 10.79 -13.40 9.17
C ALA A 38 9.31 -13.21 8.81
N GLN A 39 8.63 -12.25 9.45
CA GLN A 39 7.21 -11.97 9.24
C GLN A 39 6.96 -10.90 8.17
N LEU A 40 8.00 -10.21 7.72
CA LEU A 40 7.86 -9.05 6.83
C LEU A 40 7.20 -9.40 5.49
N ASN A 41 7.55 -10.54 4.90
CA ASN A 41 6.95 -10.97 3.63
C ASN A 41 5.45 -11.25 3.79
N SER A 42 5.08 -12.01 4.83
CA SER A 42 3.66 -12.30 5.09
C SER A 42 2.86 -11.05 5.44
N TRP A 43 3.46 -10.10 6.17
CA TRP A 43 2.84 -8.80 6.42
C TRP A 43 2.66 -8.00 5.14
N PHE A 44 3.68 -7.94 4.27
CA PHE A 44 3.62 -7.24 3.00
C PHE A 44 2.55 -7.84 2.07
N ASP A 45 2.47 -9.16 1.97
CA ASP A 45 1.50 -9.84 1.12
C ASP A 45 0.05 -9.58 1.58
N ARG A 46 -0.19 -9.49 2.90
CA ARG A 46 -1.51 -9.19 3.46
C ARG A 46 -1.90 -7.72 3.32
N ASN A 47 -0.95 -6.80 3.58
CA ASN A 47 -1.25 -5.36 3.69
C ASN A 47 -1.06 -4.60 2.37
N VAL A 48 -0.14 -5.03 1.52
CA VAL A 48 0.16 -4.39 0.23
C VAL A 48 -0.27 -5.29 -0.93
N GLY A 49 0.16 -6.55 -0.91
CA GLY A 49 -0.18 -7.54 -1.91
C GLY A 49 0.29 -7.22 -3.35
N PRO A 50 0.05 -8.15 -4.28
CA PRO A 50 0.37 -7.94 -5.70
C PRO A 50 -0.55 -6.87 -6.33
N LEU A 51 -0.06 -6.15 -7.35
CA LEU A 51 -0.87 -5.15 -8.07
C LEU A 51 -2.23 -5.71 -8.53
N ALA A 52 -2.23 -6.95 -9.02
CA ALA A 52 -3.43 -7.63 -9.52
C ALA A 52 -4.60 -7.69 -8.52
N SER A 53 -4.32 -7.71 -7.21
CA SER A 53 -5.38 -7.74 -6.19
C SER A 53 -5.93 -6.37 -5.82
N ARG A 54 -5.27 -5.28 -6.21
CA ARG A 54 -5.62 -3.90 -5.79
C ARG A 54 -5.74 -2.89 -6.92
N GLU A 55 -5.53 -3.29 -8.17
CA GLU A 55 -5.61 -2.42 -9.34
C GLU A 55 -6.96 -1.66 -9.43
N VAL A 56 -8.06 -2.32 -9.08
CA VAL A 56 -9.42 -1.75 -9.18
C VAL A 56 -9.64 -0.55 -8.25
N THR A 57 -8.94 -0.52 -7.11
CA THR A 57 -9.08 0.54 -6.09
C THR A 57 -8.02 1.62 -6.18
N LEU A 58 -6.99 1.43 -7.02
CA LEU A 58 -5.88 2.36 -7.15
C LEU A 58 -6.18 3.44 -8.19
N ASN A 59 -5.53 4.60 -8.01
CA ASN A 59 -5.52 5.63 -9.04
C ASN A 59 -4.90 5.05 -10.34
N PRO A 60 -5.52 5.27 -11.52
CA PRO A 60 -5.01 4.75 -12.79
C PRO A 60 -3.54 5.09 -13.08
N ALA A 61 -3.08 6.28 -12.68
CA ALA A 61 -1.68 6.68 -12.84
C ALA A 61 -0.72 5.84 -11.98
N LEU A 62 -1.16 5.38 -10.80
CA LEU A 62 -0.39 4.47 -9.95
C LEU A 62 -0.36 3.06 -10.52
N VAL A 63 -1.49 2.60 -11.07
CA VAL A 63 -1.57 1.30 -11.77
C VAL A 63 -0.57 1.25 -12.93
N GLU A 64 -0.57 2.27 -13.78
CA GLU A 64 0.38 2.38 -14.90
C GLU A 64 1.84 2.39 -14.42
N ALA A 65 2.12 3.09 -13.32
CA ALA A 65 3.46 3.11 -12.74
C ALA A 65 3.91 1.76 -12.20
N GLU A 66 3.00 0.98 -11.63
CA GLU A 66 3.32 -0.32 -11.08
C GLU A 66 3.38 -1.46 -12.11
N LYS A 67 2.71 -1.31 -13.27
CA LYS A 67 2.86 -2.25 -14.40
C LYS A 67 4.24 -2.16 -15.05
N ASN A 68 4.84 -0.99 -15.03
CA ASN A 68 6.09 -0.69 -15.73
C ASN A 68 7.23 -0.43 -14.73
N VAL A 69 7.65 -1.47 -14.01
CA VAL A 69 8.68 -1.37 -12.97
C VAL A 69 10.07 -1.24 -13.57
N THR A 70 10.86 -0.29 -13.05
CA THR A 70 12.29 -0.17 -13.32
C THR A 70 13.06 -0.68 -12.10
N VAL A 71 13.97 -1.63 -12.31
CA VAL A 71 14.87 -2.14 -11.25
C VAL A 71 16.27 -1.60 -11.49
N VAL A 72 16.85 -0.96 -10.47
CA VAL A 72 18.17 -0.32 -10.53
C VAL A 72 19.04 -0.87 -9.40
N GLN A 73 20.13 -1.57 -9.76
CA GLN A 73 21.01 -2.23 -8.80
C GLN A 73 21.94 -1.23 -8.13
N VAL A 74 21.95 -1.21 -6.80
CA VAL A 74 22.90 -0.39 -6.02
C VAL A 74 23.87 -1.30 -5.29
N ARG A 75 25.16 -1.20 -5.64
CA ARG A 75 26.23 -2.02 -5.06
C ARG A 75 27.48 -1.21 -4.79
N ALA A 76 27.92 -1.18 -3.53
CA ALA A 76 29.09 -0.42 -3.09
C ALA A 76 30.40 -0.88 -3.77
N ASP A 77 30.49 -2.16 -4.18
CA ASP A 77 31.63 -2.74 -4.89
C ASP A 77 31.76 -2.28 -6.35
N GLY A 78 30.76 -1.54 -6.88
CA GLY A 78 30.74 -1.05 -8.24
C GLY A 78 30.25 -2.05 -9.29
N THR A 79 29.71 -3.21 -8.89
CA THR A 79 29.13 -4.21 -9.80
C THR A 79 27.63 -3.96 -10.09
N GLY A 80 27.05 -2.89 -9.56
CA GLY A 80 25.68 -2.44 -9.82
C GLY A 80 25.64 -1.21 -10.74
N ASP A 81 24.44 -0.73 -11.04
CA ASP A 81 24.21 0.49 -11.84
C ASP A 81 24.73 1.74 -11.10
N PHE A 82 24.59 1.76 -9.78
CA PHE A 82 25.11 2.83 -8.92
C PHE A 82 25.88 2.28 -7.72
N LYS A 83 26.89 3.03 -7.26
CA LYS A 83 27.62 2.72 -6.02
C LYS A 83 26.88 3.18 -4.77
N THR A 84 26.13 4.27 -4.86
CA THR A 84 25.48 4.91 -3.73
C THR A 84 23.98 5.03 -3.96
N ILE A 85 23.22 5.01 -2.87
CA ILE A 85 21.77 5.27 -2.89
C ILE A 85 21.50 6.69 -3.39
N THR A 86 22.34 7.65 -3.00
CA THR A 86 22.19 9.06 -3.40
C THR A 86 22.24 9.24 -4.91
N ASP A 87 23.18 8.58 -5.60
CA ASP A 87 23.29 8.69 -7.05
C ASP A 87 22.12 7.99 -7.75
N ALA A 88 21.67 6.85 -7.20
CA ALA A 88 20.51 6.14 -7.70
C ALA A 88 19.22 6.96 -7.57
N ILE A 89 19.04 7.73 -6.49
CA ILE A 89 17.91 8.65 -6.31
C ILE A 89 17.98 9.81 -7.30
N LYS A 90 19.17 10.38 -7.52
CA LYS A 90 19.37 11.48 -8.48
C LYS A 90 19.09 11.06 -9.92
N SER A 91 19.14 9.77 -10.23
CA SER A 91 18.87 9.27 -11.58
C SER A 91 17.38 9.22 -11.92
N VAL A 92 16.48 9.43 -10.95
CA VAL A 92 15.04 9.43 -11.22
C VAL A 92 14.67 10.67 -12.02
N PRO A 93 14.05 10.52 -13.21
CA PRO A 93 13.67 11.67 -14.01
C PRO A 93 12.57 12.48 -13.32
N HIS A 94 12.53 13.78 -13.58
CA HIS A 94 11.40 14.59 -13.18
C HIS A 94 10.11 14.07 -13.83
N ASN A 95 8.99 14.10 -13.09
CA ASN A 95 7.71 13.55 -13.54
C ASN A 95 7.78 12.04 -13.93
N ASN A 96 8.59 11.27 -13.19
CA ASN A 96 8.69 9.83 -13.36
C ASN A 96 7.31 9.15 -13.21
N LYS A 97 6.97 8.30 -14.19
CA LYS A 97 5.68 7.60 -14.28
C LYS A 97 5.80 6.11 -13.96
N HIS A 98 6.93 5.67 -13.42
CA HIS A 98 7.27 4.26 -13.23
C HIS A 98 7.66 4.01 -11.78
N ARG A 99 7.31 2.86 -11.21
CA ARG A 99 7.88 2.45 -9.94
C ARG A 99 9.36 2.11 -10.15
N VAL A 100 10.24 2.80 -9.42
CA VAL A 100 11.68 2.48 -9.39
C VAL A 100 11.99 1.71 -8.12
N ILE A 101 12.60 0.53 -8.26
CA ILE A 101 13.03 -0.32 -7.16
C ILE A 101 14.55 -0.36 -7.13
N TYR A 102 15.12 -0.14 -5.95
CA TYR A 102 16.57 -0.21 -5.72
C TYR A 102 16.92 -1.41 -4.84
N PRO A 103 17.24 -2.58 -5.42
CA PRO A 103 17.77 -3.68 -4.63
C PRO A 103 19.16 -3.31 -4.12
N LEU A 104 19.36 -3.46 -2.82
CA LEU A 104 20.65 -3.27 -2.17
C LEU A 104 21.30 -4.65 -2.02
N ALA A 105 22.55 -4.76 -2.44
CA ALA A 105 23.34 -5.92 -2.05
C ALA A 105 23.70 -5.82 -0.56
N LEU A 106 23.57 -6.93 0.17
CA LEU A 106 24.12 -7.04 1.51
C LEU A 106 25.64 -6.94 1.41
N GLU A 107 26.23 -6.10 2.25
CA GLU A 107 27.68 -6.04 2.39
C GLU A 107 28.14 -7.43 2.89
N THR A 108 28.92 -8.16 2.07
CA THR A 108 29.61 -9.35 2.56
C THR A 108 30.68 -8.88 3.53
N THR A 109 30.33 -8.89 4.82
CA THR A 109 31.20 -8.88 6.01
C THR A 109 32.61 -8.33 5.75
N GLN A 110 32.85 -7.08 6.15
CA GLN A 110 34.22 -6.62 6.39
C GLN A 110 34.85 -7.58 7.40
N LYS A 111 35.74 -8.47 6.93
CA LYS A 111 36.64 -9.24 7.80
C LYS A 111 37.48 -8.21 8.56
N LYS A 112 37.17 -8.04 9.85
CA LYS A 112 38.07 -7.41 10.80
C LYS A 112 38.99 -8.46 11.41
#